data_AF-A0A965XUE9-F1
#
_entry.id   AF-A0A965XUE9-F1
#
_cell.length_a   1.000
_cell.length_b   1.000
_cell.length_c   1.000
_cell.angle_alpha   90.00
_cell.angle_beta   90.00
_cell.angle_gamma   90.00
#
_symmetry.space_group_name_H-M   'P 1'
#
loop_
_entity.id
_entity.type
_entity.pdbx_description
1 polymer ?
#
loop_
_entity_poly.entity_id
_entity_poly.type
_entity_poly.pdbx_seq_one_letter_code
_entity_poly.pdbx_strand_id
1 'polypeptide(L)'
;MDHISVPARYDLPDYSFFDSSTNSRYFLWQPDNVYIVLGRANSIEKSVLLDKAVADNVKIYQRPSGGESVVLSPKMVVFSALFKRNQSEKPGAFFSNINQNLIEHLSELGIENLNSKGISDLSIGDKKIMGSSMYL
;
A
#
# COMPACT_ATOMS: atom_id res chain seq x y z
N MET A 1 27.12 -13.84 6.75
CA MET A 1 26.12 -12.76 6.60
C MET A 1 25.13 -13.27 5.59
N ASP A 2 24.06 -13.89 6.07
CA ASP A 2 23.09 -14.52 5.18
C ASP A 2 22.35 -13.45 4.38
N HIS A 3 22.30 -13.70 3.08
CA HIS A 3 21.91 -12.78 2.04
C HIS A 3 20.43 -12.39 2.19
N ILE A 4 20.14 -11.07 2.24
CA ILE A 4 18.81 -10.53 1.92
C ILE A 4 18.60 -10.64 0.40
N SER A 5 18.65 -11.87 -0.13
CA SER A 5 18.37 -12.21 -1.53
C SER A 5 16.92 -12.62 -1.74
N VAL A 6 16.19 -12.87 -0.66
CA VAL A 6 14.78 -13.25 -0.67
C VAL A 6 14.02 -12.34 0.30
N PRO A 7 12.86 -11.76 -0.10
CA PRO A 7 12.04 -10.98 0.81
C PRO A 7 11.52 -11.87 1.94
N ALA A 8 11.35 -11.29 3.13
CA ALA A 8 10.68 -11.96 4.23
C ALA A 8 9.22 -12.28 3.86
N ARG A 9 8.67 -13.35 4.45
CA ARG A 9 7.24 -13.65 4.38
C ARG A 9 6.46 -12.41 4.81
N TYR A 10 5.45 -12.04 4.03
CA TYR A 10 4.56 -10.94 4.38
C TYR A 10 3.70 -11.33 5.58
N ASP A 11 4.06 -10.80 6.74
CA ASP A 11 3.43 -11.05 8.05
C ASP A 11 2.92 -9.75 8.71
N LEU A 12 2.81 -8.67 7.93
CA LEU A 12 2.33 -7.38 8.40
C LEU A 12 0.84 -7.46 8.82
N PRO A 13 0.35 -6.55 9.69
CA PRO A 13 -0.97 -6.68 10.33
C PRO A 13 -2.15 -6.83 9.36
N ASP A 14 -2.06 -6.26 8.17
CA ASP A 14 -3.10 -6.38 7.14
C ASP A 14 -3.12 -7.72 6.40
N TYR A 15 -2.15 -8.62 6.62
CA TYR A 15 -2.15 -9.95 5.99
C TYR A 15 -3.40 -10.76 6.30
N SER A 16 -3.98 -10.57 7.50
CA SER A 16 -5.23 -11.24 7.90
C SER A 16 -6.42 -10.97 6.96
N PHE A 17 -6.32 -9.98 6.06
CA PHE A 17 -7.36 -9.67 5.07
C PHE A 17 -7.42 -10.69 3.93
N PHE A 18 -6.32 -11.38 3.64
CA PHE A 18 -6.27 -12.37 2.56
C PHE A 18 -6.98 -13.68 2.91
N ASP A 19 -7.14 -13.99 4.20
CA ASP A 19 -7.72 -15.25 4.69
C ASP A 19 -9.20 -15.11 5.13
N SER A 20 -9.85 -13.97 4.85
CA SER A 20 -11.21 -13.68 5.37
C SER A 20 -12.34 -14.09 4.41
N SER A 21 -13.41 -14.67 4.95
CA SER A 21 -14.64 -15.06 4.22
C SER A 21 -15.79 -14.05 4.35
N THR A 22 -15.53 -12.86 4.90
CA THR A 22 -16.55 -11.83 5.17
C THR A 22 -16.90 -10.99 3.95
N ASN A 23 -18.12 -10.44 3.88
CA ASN A 23 -18.59 -9.68 2.71
C ASN A 23 -17.97 -8.28 2.55
N SER A 24 -17.70 -7.56 3.65
CA SER A 24 -17.01 -6.27 3.65
C SER A 24 -16.31 -6.04 5.00
N ARG A 25 -15.07 -5.53 4.97
CA ARG A 25 -14.29 -5.20 6.18
C ARG A 25 -13.28 -4.09 5.87
N TYR A 26 -12.95 -3.28 6.86
CA TYR A 26 -11.79 -2.39 6.81
C TYR A 26 -10.88 -2.62 8.01
N PHE A 27 -9.61 -2.25 7.87
CA PHE A 27 -8.62 -2.32 8.93
C PHE A 27 -7.59 -1.23 8.75
N LEU A 28 -7.20 -0.62 9.86
CA LEU A 28 -6.18 0.40 9.91
C LEU A 28 -5.09 -0.07 10.86
N TRP A 29 -3.86 0.24 10.50
CA TRP A 29 -2.71 0.03 11.36
C TRP A 29 -1.63 1.06 11.05
N GLN A 30 -0.75 1.26 12.02
CA GLN A 30 0.42 2.12 11.90
C GLN A 30 1.65 1.22 11.90
N PRO A 31 2.59 1.38 10.95
CA PRO A 31 3.86 0.66 11.00
C PRO A 31 4.61 0.97 12.29
N ASP A 32 5.06 -0.07 12.98
CA ASP A 32 5.90 0.01 14.16
C ASP A 32 7.38 0.23 13.81
N ASN A 33 7.77 0.01 12.55
CA ASN A 33 9.11 0.27 12.04
C ASN A 33 9.08 0.76 10.58
N VAL A 34 10.25 1.06 10.03
CA VAL A 34 10.44 1.32 8.59
C VAL A 34 10.53 -0.02 7.85
N TYR A 35 9.74 -0.14 6.79
CA TYR A 35 9.66 -1.35 5.97
C TYR A 35 9.77 -1.00 4.50
N ILE A 36 10.43 -1.87 3.72
CA ILE A 36 10.29 -1.89 2.27
C ILE A 36 9.30 -2.99 1.91
N VAL A 37 8.23 -2.64 1.21
CA VAL A 37 7.22 -3.59 0.76
C VAL A 37 7.21 -3.64 -0.77
N LEU A 38 7.76 -4.71 -1.32
CA LEU A 38 7.73 -5.02 -2.74
C LEU A 38 6.31 -5.37 -3.18
N GLY A 39 5.93 -4.94 -4.39
CA GLY A 39 4.76 -5.49 -5.06
C GLY A 39 5.00 -6.92 -5.53
N ARG A 40 3.93 -7.69 -5.77
CA ARG A 40 4.01 -9.11 -6.15
C ARG A 40 4.98 -9.41 -7.31
N ALA A 41 5.07 -8.51 -8.29
CA ALA A 41 5.91 -8.70 -9.48
C ALA A 41 7.29 -8.00 -9.40
N ASN A 42 7.57 -7.27 -8.32
CA ASN A 42 8.85 -6.60 -8.14
C ASN A 42 9.91 -7.56 -7.54
N SER A 43 11.19 -7.22 -7.70
CA SER A 43 12.31 -7.94 -7.08
C SER A 43 13.20 -6.96 -6.31
N ILE A 44 13.93 -7.47 -5.31
CA ILE A 44 14.89 -6.68 -4.52
C ILE A 44 15.88 -5.96 -5.43
N GLU A 45 16.46 -6.70 -6.38
CA GLU A 45 17.50 -6.22 -7.30
C GLU A 45 17.07 -5.00 -8.13
N LYS A 46 15.79 -4.93 -8.51
CA LYS A 46 15.26 -3.86 -9.38
C LYS A 46 14.65 -2.70 -8.62
N SER A 47 14.19 -2.95 -7.39
CA SER A 47 13.34 -2.01 -6.66
C SER A 47 13.97 -1.48 -5.37
N VAL A 48 15.12 -2.02 -4.96
CA VAL A 48 15.74 -1.69 -3.67
C VAL A 48 17.22 -1.36 -3.82
N LEU A 49 17.63 -0.26 -3.20
CA LEU A 49 19.04 0.02 -2.92
C LEU A 49 19.50 -0.89 -1.77
N LEU A 50 19.84 -2.14 -2.09
CA LEU A 50 20.03 -3.21 -1.11
C LEU A 50 21.08 -2.86 -0.05
N ASP A 51 22.23 -2.31 -0.44
CA ASP A 51 23.30 -1.95 0.48
C ASP A 51 22.84 -0.93 1.53
N LYS A 52 21.96 0.02 1.14
CA LYS A 52 21.38 1.00 2.07
C LYS A 52 20.35 0.37 2.98
N ALA A 53 19.47 -0.47 2.45
CA ALA A 53 18.49 -1.19 3.26
C ALA A 53 19.16 -2.09 4.31
N VAL A 54 20.27 -2.74 3.97
CA VAL A 54 21.09 -3.54 4.89
C VAL A 54 21.74 -2.64 5.94
N ALA A 55 22.38 -1.54 5.53
CA ALA A 55 23.04 -0.61 6.45
C ALA A 55 22.05 0.01 7.46
N ASP A 56 20.83 0.30 7.00
CA ASP A 56 19.75 0.87 7.81
C ASP A 56 18.92 -0.21 8.57
N ASN A 57 19.29 -1.49 8.44
CA ASN A 57 18.59 -2.64 9.02
C ASN A 57 17.07 -2.66 8.72
N VAL A 58 16.70 -2.33 7.47
CA VAL A 58 15.31 -2.24 7.03
C VAL A 58 14.83 -3.60 6.53
N LYS A 59 13.74 -4.10 7.14
CA LYS A 59 13.12 -5.36 6.71
C LYS A 59 12.42 -5.18 5.37
N ILE A 60 12.65 -6.14 4.46
CA ILE A 60 12.07 -6.17 3.12
C ILE A 60 11.02 -7.28 3.04
N TYR A 61 9.82 -6.91 2.61
CA TYR A 61 8.68 -7.80 2.44
C TYR A 61 8.22 -7.84 0.98
N GLN A 62 7.48 -8.88 0.60
CA GLN A 62 6.79 -8.92 -0.68
C GLN A 62 5.31 -9.25 -0.48
N ARG A 63 4.43 -8.30 -0.80
CA ARG A 63 2.99 -8.45 -0.61
C ARG A 63 2.36 -9.28 -1.74
N PRO A 64 1.22 -9.95 -1.49
CA PRO A 64 0.54 -10.72 -2.53
C PRO A 64 -0.23 -9.85 -3.55
N SER A 65 -0.53 -8.59 -3.22
CA SER A 65 -1.17 -7.65 -4.15
C SER A 65 -0.21 -7.11 -5.21
N GLY A 66 -0.77 -6.63 -6.32
CA GLY A 66 0.01 -6.01 -7.42
C GLY A 66 0.53 -4.61 -7.08
N GLY A 67 0.95 -3.88 -8.11
CA GLY A 67 1.52 -2.53 -8.00
C GLY A 67 3.02 -2.52 -7.70
N GLU A 68 3.56 -1.34 -7.43
CA GLU A 68 5.00 -1.11 -7.26
C GLU A 68 5.46 -1.19 -5.79
N SER A 69 6.77 -1.08 -5.58
CA SER A 69 7.37 -1.12 -4.24
C SER A 69 7.14 0.20 -3.48
N VAL A 70 6.94 0.10 -2.16
CA VAL A 70 6.73 1.25 -1.27
C VAL A 70 7.62 1.16 -0.04
N VAL A 71 7.88 2.32 0.58
CA VAL A 71 8.45 2.42 1.92
C VAL A 71 7.34 2.78 2.89
N LEU A 72 7.17 1.98 3.94
CA LEU A 72 6.30 2.27 5.07
C LEU A 72 7.13 2.82 6.23
N SER A 73 6.54 3.70 7.03
CA SER A 73 7.21 4.26 8.21
C SER A 73 6.22 4.49 9.36
N PRO A 74 6.70 4.68 10.60
CA PRO A 74 5.84 5.00 11.74
C PRO A 74 5.12 6.34 11.66
N LYS A 75 5.33 7.14 10.62
CA LYS A 75 4.60 8.41 10.41
C LYS A 75 3.42 8.27 9.44
N MET A 76 3.05 7.03 9.10
CA MET A 76 2.01 6.71 8.13
C MET A 76 0.90 5.90 8.80
N VAL A 77 -0.31 6.01 8.24
CA VAL A 77 -1.40 5.08 8.51
C VAL A 77 -1.60 4.24 7.26
N VAL A 78 -1.63 2.93 7.42
CA VAL A 78 -1.97 1.98 6.36
C VAL A 78 -3.40 1.53 6.61
N PHE A 79 -4.22 1.55 5.57
CA PHE A 79 -5.55 1.00 5.63
C PHE A 79 -5.76 -0.02 4.51
N SER A 80 -6.56 -1.04 4.83
CA SER A 80 -6.97 -2.10 3.92
C SER A 80 -8.48 -2.20 3.94
N ALA A 81 -9.07 -2.40 2.77
CA ALA A 81 -10.51 -2.51 2.61
C ALA A 81 -10.84 -3.70 1.72
N LEU A 82 -11.71 -4.56 2.22
CA LEU A 82 -12.23 -5.75 1.55
C LEU A 82 -13.68 -5.48 1.18
N PHE A 83 -14.02 -5.70 -0.08
CA PHE A 83 -15.38 -5.56 -0.58
C PHE A 83 -15.72 -6.72 -1.51
N LYS A 84 -16.97 -7.17 -1.47
CA LYS A 84 -17.50 -8.06 -2.50
C LYS A 84 -17.56 -7.30 -3.83
N ARG A 85 -16.78 -7.77 -4.80
CA ARG A 85 -16.73 -7.20 -6.14
C ARG A 85 -17.77 -7.85 -7.05
N ASN A 86 -18.50 -7.04 -7.81
CA ASN A 86 -19.25 -7.55 -8.96
C ASN A 86 -18.27 -7.77 -10.12
N GLN A 87 -18.34 -8.91 -10.80
CA GLN A 87 -17.35 -9.26 -11.84
C GLN A 87 -17.28 -8.24 -13.00
N SER A 88 -18.36 -7.50 -13.23
CA SER A 88 -18.45 -6.43 -14.24
C SER A 88 -17.71 -5.14 -13.84
N GLU A 89 -17.36 -4.95 -12.56
CA GLU A 89 -16.68 -3.75 -12.10
C GLU A 89 -15.19 -3.79 -12.46
N LYS A 90 -14.74 -2.71 -13.10
CA LYS A 90 -13.33 -2.51 -13.45
C LYS A 90 -12.53 -2.15 -12.19
N PRO A 91 -11.32 -2.70 -11.98
CA PRO A 91 -10.47 -2.37 -10.84
C PRO A 91 -10.26 -0.86 -10.63
N GLY A 92 -10.10 -0.10 -11.72
CA GLY A 92 -9.92 1.36 -11.65
C GLY A 92 -11.08 2.10 -10.98
N ALA A 93 -12.32 1.61 -11.11
CA ALA A 93 -13.48 2.25 -10.49
C ALA A 93 -13.40 2.21 -8.95
N PHE A 94 -12.82 1.15 -8.37
CA PHE A 94 -12.62 1.06 -6.93
C PHE A 94 -11.62 2.11 -6.44
N PHE A 95 -10.50 2.29 -7.14
CA PHE A 95 -9.52 3.32 -6.78
C PHE A 95 -10.12 4.71 -6.89
N SER A 96 -10.85 5.02 -7.97
CA SER A 96 -11.54 6.29 -8.12
C SER A 96 -12.53 6.55 -6.98
N ASN A 97 -13.32 5.54 -6.60
CA ASN A 97 -14.31 5.67 -5.52
C ASN A 97 -13.63 5.90 -4.16
N ILE A 98 -12.58 5.14 -3.84
CA ILE A 98 -11.83 5.32 -2.58
C ILE A 98 -11.18 6.70 -2.55
N ASN A 99 -10.50 7.10 -3.62
CA ASN A 99 -9.86 8.40 -3.68
C ASN A 99 -10.87 9.55 -3.57
N GLN A 100 -12.04 9.45 -4.22
CA GLN A 100 -13.07 10.48 -4.13
C GLN A 100 -13.56 10.65 -2.68
N ASN A 101 -13.84 9.55 -1.98
CA ASN A 101 -14.23 9.58 -0.57
C ASN A 101 -13.13 10.20 0.30
N LEU A 102 -11.86 9.82 0.07
CA LEU A 102 -10.74 10.37 0.83
C LEU A 102 -10.57 11.87 0.57
N ILE A 103 -10.65 12.32 -0.69
CA ILE A 103 -10.52 13.74 -1.04
C ILE A 103 -11.60 14.55 -0.31
N GLU A 104 -12.86 14.13 -0.40
CA GLU A 104 -13.99 14.80 0.24
C GLU A 104 -13.77 14.97 1.76
N HIS A 105 -13.56 13.88 2.48
CA HIS A 105 -13.46 13.91 3.94
C HIS A 105 -12.16 14.55 4.44
N LEU A 106 -11.04 14.42 3.72
CA LEU A 106 -9.81 15.12 4.08
C LEU A 106 -9.91 16.63 3.81
N SER A 107 -10.64 17.04 2.77
CA SER A 107 -10.93 18.46 2.52
C SER A 107 -11.83 19.07 3.59
N GLU A 108 -12.81 18.32 4.13
CA GLU A 108 -13.61 18.74 5.29
C GLU A 108 -12.74 18.97 6.55
N LEU A 109 -11.64 18.24 6.68
CA LEU A 109 -10.64 18.44 7.73
C LEU A 109 -9.67 19.60 7.46
N GLY A 110 -9.85 20.35 6.36
CA GLY A 110 -9.04 21.50 5.98
C GLY A 110 -7.79 21.16 5.18
N ILE A 111 -7.68 19.93 4.64
CA ILE A 111 -6.57 19.59 3.74
C ILE A 111 -6.91 20.05 2.32
N GLU A 112 -6.13 21.02 1.84
CA GLU A 112 -6.31 21.64 0.54
C GLU A 112 -5.44 20.99 -0.56
N ASN A 113 -5.77 21.28 -1.82
CA ASN A 113 -5.02 20.86 -3.01
C ASN A 113 -4.88 19.33 -3.16
N LEU A 114 -5.86 18.57 -2.66
CA LEU A 114 -5.94 17.12 -2.83
C LEU A 114 -6.38 16.75 -4.24
N ASN A 115 -5.66 15.81 -4.86
CA ASN A 115 -5.94 15.36 -6.23
C ASN A 115 -5.64 13.87 -6.40
N SER A 116 -6.49 13.17 -7.17
CA SER A 116 -6.14 11.86 -7.72
C SER A 116 -5.11 12.03 -8.84
N LYS A 117 -4.06 11.21 -8.85
CA LYS A 117 -3.01 11.23 -9.89
C LYS A 117 -2.81 9.82 -10.44
N GLY A 118 -2.88 9.67 -11.76
CA GLY A 118 -2.77 8.35 -12.39
C GLY A 118 -3.94 7.41 -12.04
N ILE A 119 -3.64 6.12 -11.86
CA ILE A 119 -4.68 5.08 -11.67
C ILE A 119 -5.18 5.01 -10.22
N SER A 120 -4.30 5.21 -9.24
CA SER A 120 -4.58 4.82 -7.86
C SER A 120 -3.88 5.66 -6.78
N ASP A 121 -3.26 6.77 -7.16
CA ASP A 121 -2.49 7.60 -6.24
C ASP A 121 -3.29 8.83 -5.81
N LEU A 122 -3.08 9.25 -4.56
CA LEU A 122 -3.55 10.52 -4.03
C LEU A 122 -2.35 11.46 -3.82
N SER A 123 -2.56 12.74 -4.05
CA SER A 123 -1.51 13.76 -3.97
C SER A 123 -2.01 15.05 -3.33
N ILE A 124 -1.08 15.81 -2.74
CA ILE A 124 -1.27 17.23 -2.39
C ILE A 124 -0.40 18.05 -3.35
N GLY A 125 -1.04 18.85 -4.20
CA GLY A 125 -0.39 19.42 -5.38
C GLY A 125 0.26 18.32 -6.22
N ASP A 126 1.57 18.41 -6.46
CA ASP A 126 2.30 17.40 -7.23
C ASP A 126 2.90 16.25 -6.42
N LYS A 127 2.81 16.31 -5.09
CA LYS A 127 3.46 15.36 -4.19
C LYS A 127 2.51 14.23 -3.84
N LYS A 128 2.87 13.00 -4.19
CA LYS A 128 2.13 11.80 -3.81
C LYS A 128 2.11 11.64 -2.29
N ILE A 129 0.92 11.40 -1.73
CA ILE A 129 0.70 11.14 -0.30
C ILE A 129 0.12 9.75 -0.03
N MET A 130 -0.44 9.09 -1.05
CA MET A 130 -0.94 7.73 -0.95
C MET A 130 -0.68 6.98 -2.24
N GLY A 131 -0.24 5.73 -2.12
CA GLY A 131 -0.29 4.75 -3.20
C GLY A 131 -1.18 3.59 -2.78
N SER A 132 -1.98 3.08 -3.72
CA SER A 132 -2.86 1.94 -3.47
C SER A 132 -2.38 0.70 -4.19
N SER A 133 -2.76 -0.47 -3.68
CA SER A 133 -2.62 -1.75 -4.39
C SER A 133 -3.91 -2.53 -4.27
N MET A 134 -4.09 -3.51 -5.17
CA MET A 134 -5.26 -4.37 -5.16
C MET A 134 -4.85 -5.83 -5.36
N TYR A 135 -5.56 -6.71 -4.67
CA TYR A 135 -5.55 -8.14 -4.87
C TYR A 135 -6.96 -8.54 -5.34
N LEU A 136 -7.03 -9.36 -6.38
CA LEU A 136 -8.26 -9.77 -7.05
C LEU A 136 -8.40 -11.28 -7.01
#